data_AF-A0A0F0HJ39-F1
#
_entry.id   AF-A0A0F0HJ39-F1
#
_cell.length_a   1.000
_cell.length_b   1.000
_cell.length_c   1.000
_cell.angle_alpha   90.00
_cell.angle_beta   90.00
_cell.angle_gamma   90.00
#
_symmetry.space_group_name_H-M   'P 1'
#
loop_
_entity.id
_entity.type
_entity.pdbx_description
1 polymer ?
#
loop_
_entity_poly.entity_id
_entity_poly.type
_entity_poly.pdbx_seq_one_letter_code
_entity_poly.pdbx_strand_id
1 'polypeptide(L)'
;MTTPKPPGVFVTEKSSGVRMIVGVGTSTPAFLGYTGLPETETEGTTTPPFTADERKVPQLIRGWQEFAARYSIQALAGELAGLLKIREDARSPDDLKKIRVLERSFTTAEAVYGFFANGGQSCYVVGFTDPATAVTATALAGDAERRTGLGGLETVPEVTMVAVPGLWDMTAGTSTAPTPPAPDLPTGRVLMGTVVAHCVKLRNRLAVLDAPPGQLVEPLKTFVGTLASPDSDDAAFTTLYYPWLYVPGVDGTPRTVPPSGHIAGVWARTDTERGVFKAPA
;
A
#
# COMPACT_ATOMS: atom_id res chain seq x y z
N MET A 1 23.35 8.50 41.74
CA MET A 1 24.70 7.99 41.44
C MET A 1 24.55 6.94 40.37
N THR A 2 24.86 7.29 39.13
CA THR A 2 24.75 6.42 37.95
C THR A 2 25.97 5.52 37.87
N THR A 3 25.74 4.20 37.85
CA THR A 3 26.77 3.19 37.72
C THR A 3 27.44 3.31 36.34
N PRO A 4 28.78 3.48 36.25
CA PRO A 4 29.45 3.52 34.96
C PRO A 4 29.44 2.11 34.33
N LYS A 5 28.91 1.99 33.11
CA LYS A 5 29.08 0.75 32.32
C LYS A 5 30.57 0.60 31.99
N PRO A 6 31.17 -0.59 32.20
CA PRO A 6 32.59 -0.79 31.94
C PRO A 6 32.89 -0.60 30.45
N PRO A 7 34.10 -0.12 30.09
CA PRO A 7 34.53 -0.05 28.70
C PRO A 7 34.64 -1.47 28.14
N GLY A 8 33.81 -1.76 27.14
CA GLY A 8 33.74 -3.06 26.49
C GLY A 8 33.17 -2.93 25.09
N VAL A 9 33.51 -3.88 24.22
CA VAL A 9 32.94 -3.97 22.88
C VAL A 9 31.58 -4.64 23.00
N PHE A 10 30.52 -3.91 22.66
CA PHE A 10 29.17 -4.44 22.57
C PHE A 10 28.88 -4.80 21.11
N VAL A 11 28.68 -6.10 20.83
CA VAL A 11 28.20 -6.55 19.54
C VAL A 11 26.67 -6.50 19.58
N THR A 12 26.09 -5.52 18.92
CA THR A 12 24.66 -5.51 18.60
C THR A 12 24.51 -5.96 17.16
N GLU A 13 23.89 -7.11 16.95
CA GLU A 13 23.52 -7.57 15.61
C GLU A 13 22.38 -6.69 15.08
N LYS A 14 22.75 -5.65 14.33
CA LYS A 14 21.82 -5.08 13.36
C LYS A 14 21.82 -6.03 12.17
N SER A 15 20.71 -6.72 11.94
CA SER A 15 20.48 -7.40 10.67
C SER A 15 20.70 -6.36 9.56
N SER A 16 21.77 -6.52 8.78
CA SER A 16 21.99 -5.69 7.62
C SER A 16 21.00 -6.13 6.56
N GLY A 17 19.84 -5.48 6.52
CA GLY A 17 18.86 -5.65 5.44
C GLY A 17 19.36 -5.19 4.07
N VAL A 18 20.65 -4.85 3.95
CA VAL A 18 21.29 -4.47 2.68
C VAL A 18 21.63 -5.76 1.94
N ARG A 19 20.70 -6.21 1.10
CA ARG A 19 21.02 -7.10 -0.01
C ARG A 19 21.79 -6.28 -1.06
N MET A 20 22.79 -6.88 -1.70
CA MET A 20 23.46 -6.24 -2.84
C MET A 20 22.42 -5.95 -3.92
N ILE A 21 22.50 -4.76 -4.54
CA ILE A 21 21.65 -4.40 -5.69
C ILE A 21 22.05 -5.31 -6.85
N VAL A 22 21.25 -6.35 -7.08
CA VAL A 22 21.25 -7.12 -8.33
C VAL A 22 20.57 -6.25 -9.39
N GLY A 23 21.02 -6.30 -10.64
CA GLY A 23 20.58 -5.44 -11.74
C GLY A 23 19.05 -5.29 -11.83
N VAL A 24 18.63 -4.09 -12.22
CA VAL A 24 17.24 -3.59 -12.33
C VAL A 24 16.22 -4.72 -12.51
N GLY A 25 15.47 -5.00 -11.45
CA GLY A 25 14.42 -6.02 -11.48
C GLY A 25 13.35 -5.65 -12.50
N THR A 26 12.96 -6.60 -13.35
CA THR A 26 11.86 -6.47 -14.31
C THR A 26 10.49 -6.30 -13.64
N SER A 27 10.43 -6.38 -12.31
CA SER A 27 9.21 -6.35 -11.50
C SER A 27 9.29 -5.23 -10.46
N THR A 28 9.21 -3.98 -10.92
CA THR A 28 9.13 -2.79 -10.05
C THR A 28 7.67 -2.33 -9.96
N PRO A 29 6.98 -2.56 -8.83
CA PRO A 29 5.59 -2.12 -8.67
C PRO A 29 5.51 -0.65 -8.27
N ALA A 30 4.38 -0.03 -8.62
CA ALA A 30 3.90 1.18 -7.99
C ALA A 30 2.69 0.87 -7.11
N PHE A 31 2.75 1.27 -5.83
CA PHE A 31 1.64 1.20 -4.89
C PHE A 31 1.00 2.57 -4.76
N LEU A 32 -0.29 2.65 -5.03
CA LEU A 32 -1.08 3.84 -4.75
C LEU A 32 -1.98 3.59 -3.55
N GLY A 33 -2.05 4.55 -2.63
CA GLY A 33 -2.75 4.32 -1.38
C GLY A 33 -2.80 5.54 -0.48
N TYR A 34 -3.56 5.46 0.61
CA TYR A 34 -3.54 6.51 1.61
C TYR A 34 -2.21 6.56 2.34
N THR A 35 -1.69 7.77 2.55
CA THR A 35 -0.40 8.02 3.23
C THR A 35 -0.58 9.15 4.24
N GLY A 36 -1.21 8.83 5.38
CA GLY A 36 -1.48 9.79 6.46
C GLY A 36 -0.22 10.39 7.07
N LEU A 37 -0.31 11.63 7.53
CA LEU A 37 0.76 12.33 8.25
C LEU A 37 0.47 12.27 9.75
N PRO A 38 1.49 12.05 10.60
CA PRO A 38 1.30 12.15 12.03
C PRO A 38 0.95 13.59 12.43
N GLU A 39 0.21 13.75 13.52
CA GLU A 39 -0.10 15.07 14.08
C GLU A 39 1.12 15.70 14.74
N THR A 40 2.02 14.87 15.26
CA THR A 40 3.27 15.33 15.89
C THR A 40 4.44 15.08 14.95
N GLU A 41 5.21 16.12 14.67
CA GLU A 41 6.42 16.00 13.85
C GLU A 41 7.44 15.09 14.54
N THR A 42 8.09 14.24 13.74
CA THR A 42 9.15 13.35 14.22
C THR A 42 10.48 14.09 14.16
N GLU A 43 10.86 14.80 15.23
CA GLU A 43 12.16 15.48 15.32
C GLU A 43 13.34 14.50 15.38
N GLY A 44 14.48 14.90 14.79
CA GLY A 44 15.77 14.24 15.03
C GLY A 44 16.01 12.91 14.30
N THR A 45 15.29 12.62 13.22
CA THR A 45 15.50 11.39 12.44
C THR A 45 16.65 11.54 11.43
N THR A 46 17.45 10.47 11.26
CA THR A 46 18.54 10.43 10.26
C THR A 46 18.03 10.36 8.82
N THR A 47 16.75 10.04 8.65
CA THR A 47 16.06 9.96 7.36
C THR A 47 14.74 10.70 7.55
N PRO A 48 14.67 12.00 7.19
CA PRO A 48 13.52 12.84 7.51
C PRO A 48 12.24 12.26 6.89
N PRO A 49 11.04 12.50 7.43
CA PRO A 49 9.81 12.12 6.74
C PRO A 49 9.61 12.86 5.41
N PHE A 50 8.86 12.27 4.48
CA PHE A 50 8.35 12.99 3.31
C PHE A 50 7.26 13.97 3.73
N THR A 51 7.32 15.17 3.17
CA THR A 51 6.28 16.19 3.25
C THR A 51 4.98 15.73 2.57
N ALA A 52 3.88 16.44 2.83
CA ALA A 52 2.59 16.17 2.18
C ALA A 52 2.68 16.18 0.65
N ASP A 53 3.46 17.11 0.07
CA ASP A 53 3.57 17.24 -1.38
C ASP A 53 4.49 16.20 -2.01
N GLU A 54 5.58 15.84 -1.32
CA GLU A 54 6.43 14.73 -1.76
C GLU A 54 5.66 13.41 -1.79
N ARG A 55 4.75 13.18 -0.84
CA ARG A 55 3.94 11.95 -0.82
C ARG A 55 2.97 11.85 -2.00
N LYS A 56 2.53 12.95 -2.59
CA LYS A 56 1.55 12.96 -3.71
C LYS A 56 2.15 12.58 -5.06
N VAL A 57 3.48 12.61 -5.17
CA VAL A 57 4.21 12.27 -6.40
C VAL A 57 4.93 10.92 -6.25
N PRO A 58 5.28 10.22 -7.34
CA PRO A 58 5.97 8.93 -7.24
C PRO A 58 7.30 9.03 -6.49
N GLN A 59 7.38 8.37 -5.34
CA GLN A 59 8.59 8.22 -4.56
C GLN A 59 9.17 6.82 -4.71
N LEU A 60 10.46 6.74 -5.07
CA LEU A 60 11.18 5.47 -5.14
C LEU A 60 11.61 5.04 -3.74
N ILE A 61 11.26 3.82 -3.38
CA ILE A 61 11.54 3.19 -2.09
C ILE A 61 12.33 1.92 -2.33
N ARG A 62 13.46 1.75 -1.65
CA ARG A 62 14.39 0.61 -1.84
C ARG A 62 14.37 -0.39 -0.67
N GLY A 63 13.53 -0.15 0.32
CA GLY A 63 13.37 -1.09 1.42
C GLY A 63 12.32 -0.66 2.42
N TRP A 64 11.88 -1.62 3.22
CA TRP A 64 10.90 -1.38 4.29
C TRP A 64 11.36 -0.33 5.29
N GLN A 65 12.63 -0.34 5.72
CA GLN A 65 13.13 0.61 6.72
C GLN A 65 13.10 2.05 6.21
N GLU A 66 13.43 2.25 4.93
CA GLU A 66 13.31 3.56 4.27
C GLU A 66 11.84 3.99 4.22
N PHE A 67 10.94 3.12 3.77
CA PHE A 67 9.50 3.40 3.75
C PHE A 67 8.98 3.79 5.14
N ALA A 68 9.28 2.97 6.15
CA ALA A 68 8.78 3.15 7.50
C ALA A 68 9.21 4.50 8.08
N ALA A 69 10.48 4.88 7.88
CA ALA A 69 11.01 6.18 8.29
C ALA A 69 10.38 7.33 7.50
N ARG A 70 10.37 7.23 6.16
CA ARG A 70 9.93 8.32 5.27
C ARG A 70 8.42 8.57 5.35
N TYR A 71 7.62 7.55 5.65
CA TYR A 71 6.17 7.65 5.80
C TYR A 71 5.71 7.73 7.27
N SER A 72 6.64 7.83 8.23
CA SER A 72 6.36 7.99 9.66
C SER A 72 5.53 6.87 10.28
N ILE A 73 5.73 5.62 9.84
CA ILE A 73 4.90 4.47 10.24
C ILE A 73 4.92 4.25 11.76
N GLN A 74 6.08 4.44 12.40
CA GLN A 74 6.19 4.31 13.86
C GLN A 74 5.42 5.41 14.61
N ALA A 75 5.41 6.64 14.10
CA ALA A 75 4.66 7.75 14.71
C ALA A 75 3.15 7.49 14.61
N LEU A 76 2.66 7.11 13.42
CA LEU A 76 1.27 6.73 13.19
C LEU A 76 0.85 5.54 14.08
N ALA A 77 1.75 4.57 14.28
CA ALA A 77 1.49 3.42 15.15
C ALA A 77 1.37 3.83 16.62
N GLY A 78 2.19 4.79 17.07
CA GLY A 78 2.08 5.38 18.40
C GLY A 78 0.74 6.09 18.62
N GLU A 79 0.29 6.88 17.64
CA GLU A 79 -1.02 7.55 17.69
C GLU A 79 -2.18 6.55 17.74
N LEU A 80 -2.16 5.52 16.87
CA LEU A 80 -3.19 4.48 16.86
C LEU A 80 -3.20 3.71 18.18
N ALA A 81 -2.04 3.30 18.69
CA ALA A 81 -1.92 2.60 19.96
C ALA A 81 -2.42 3.47 21.13
N GLY A 82 -2.21 4.78 21.09
CA GLY A 82 -2.75 5.73 22.06
C GLY A 82 -4.28 5.71 22.11
N LEU A 83 -4.92 5.76 20.93
CA LEU A 83 -6.38 5.72 20.80
C LEU A 83 -6.96 4.35 21.19
N LEU A 84 -6.28 3.26 20.83
CA LEU A 84 -6.74 1.90 21.13
C LEU A 84 -6.68 1.56 22.63
N LYS A 85 -5.84 2.25 23.42
CA LYS A 85 -5.82 2.13 24.89
C LYS A 85 -7.10 2.68 25.55
N ILE A 86 -7.82 3.56 24.87
CA ILE A 86 -9.12 4.05 25.36
C ILE A 86 -10.11 2.87 25.29
N ARG A 87 -10.81 2.63 26.40
CA ARG A 87 -11.86 1.61 26.51
C ARG A 87 -12.89 1.82 25.39
N GLU A 88 -13.30 0.74 24.72
CA GLU A 88 -14.08 0.82 23.48
C GLU A 88 -15.38 1.63 23.61
N ASP A 89 -16.11 1.45 24.71
CA ASP A 89 -17.34 2.18 25.08
C ASP A 89 -17.09 3.64 25.51
N ALA A 90 -15.84 4.03 25.76
CA ALA A 90 -15.45 5.38 26.15
C ALA A 90 -14.86 6.19 24.99
N ARG A 91 -14.71 5.61 23.80
CA ARG A 91 -14.17 6.31 22.62
C ARG A 91 -15.19 7.31 22.09
N SER A 92 -14.75 8.55 21.87
CA SER A 92 -15.58 9.57 21.25
C SER A 92 -15.79 9.26 19.76
N PRO A 93 -16.83 9.83 19.11
CA PRO A 93 -17.02 9.71 17.67
C PRO A 93 -15.81 10.20 16.84
N ASP A 94 -15.06 11.17 17.36
CA ASP A 94 -13.84 11.68 16.73
C ASP A 94 -12.66 10.71 16.90
N ASP A 95 -12.53 10.04 18.05
CA ASP A 95 -11.55 8.97 18.24
C ASP A 95 -11.78 7.82 17.25
N LEU A 96 -13.05 7.42 17.06
CA LEU A 96 -13.41 6.39 16.08
C LEU A 96 -13.04 6.80 14.66
N LYS A 97 -13.31 8.05 14.28
CA LYS A 97 -12.93 8.58 12.97
C LYS A 97 -11.40 8.56 12.80
N LYS A 98 -10.65 8.99 13.81
CA LYS A 98 -9.19 9.04 13.76
C LYS A 98 -8.56 7.65 13.69
N ILE A 99 -9.08 6.68 14.44
CA ILE A 99 -8.69 5.26 14.33
C ILE A 99 -8.83 4.79 12.87
N ARG A 100 -9.98 5.03 12.24
CA ARG A 100 -10.22 4.63 10.83
C ARG A 100 -9.24 5.29 9.86
N VAL A 101 -8.94 6.59 10.05
CA VAL A 101 -7.96 7.32 9.22
C VAL A 101 -6.57 6.72 9.32
N LEU A 102 -6.15 6.33 10.54
CA LEU A 102 -4.87 5.68 10.79
C LEU A 102 -4.84 4.28 10.18
N GLU A 103 -5.86 3.45 10.41
CA GLU A 103 -6.00 2.11 9.83
C GLU A 103 -5.90 2.12 8.30
N ARG A 104 -6.58 3.06 7.63
CA ARG A 104 -6.50 3.26 6.18
C ARG A 104 -5.09 3.58 5.67
N SER A 105 -4.30 4.29 6.47
CA SER A 105 -2.90 4.59 6.15
C SER A 105 -2.01 3.36 6.29
N PHE A 106 -2.34 2.45 7.21
CA PHE A 106 -1.63 1.19 7.36
C PHE A 106 -1.89 0.22 6.20
N THR A 107 -3.07 0.21 5.58
CA THR A 107 -3.34 -0.68 4.43
C THR A 107 -2.26 -0.57 3.34
N THR A 108 -1.82 0.64 3.01
CA THR A 108 -0.71 0.87 2.07
C THR A 108 0.63 0.36 2.63
N ALA A 109 0.89 0.62 3.92
CA ALA A 109 2.12 0.19 4.59
C ALA A 109 2.25 -1.34 4.63
N GLU A 110 1.16 -2.06 4.90
CA GLU A 110 1.11 -3.53 4.89
C GLU A 110 1.41 -4.11 3.52
N ALA A 111 0.91 -3.49 2.46
CA ALA A 111 1.20 -3.91 1.09
C ALA A 111 2.68 -3.73 0.74
N VAL A 112 3.26 -2.57 1.10
CA VAL A 112 4.69 -2.29 0.89
C VAL A 112 5.56 -3.23 1.73
N TYR A 113 5.19 -3.47 2.99
CA TYR A 113 5.87 -4.47 3.83
C TYR A 113 5.80 -5.86 3.21
N GLY A 114 4.60 -6.30 2.81
CA GLY A 114 4.35 -7.58 2.16
C GLY A 114 5.20 -7.77 0.90
N PHE A 115 5.36 -6.73 0.09
CA PHE A 115 6.24 -6.73 -1.08
C PHE A 115 7.70 -7.03 -0.71
N PHE A 116 8.28 -6.24 0.21
CA PHE A 116 9.68 -6.42 0.61
C PHE A 116 9.91 -7.74 1.36
N ALA A 117 8.98 -8.14 2.21
CA ALA A 117 9.03 -9.41 2.94
C ALA A 117 8.99 -10.63 1.99
N ASN A 118 8.39 -10.47 0.81
CA ASN A 118 8.30 -11.52 -0.21
C ASN A 118 9.35 -11.44 -1.32
N GLY A 119 10.40 -10.61 -1.18
CA GLY A 119 11.54 -10.61 -2.10
C GLY A 119 11.57 -9.44 -3.08
N GLY A 120 10.65 -8.49 -2.95
CA GLY A 120 10.74 -7.20 -3.62
C GLY A 120 12.03 -6.45 -3.27
N GLN A 121 12.57 -5.71 -4.25
CA GLN A 121 13.83 -4.95 -4.10
C GLN A 121 13.60 -3.44 -4.08
N SER A 122 12.72 -2.93 -4.93
CA SER A 122 12.34 -1.53 -4.98
C SER A 122 10.92 -1.37 -5.50
N CYS A 123 10.23 -0.34 -5.02
CA CYS A 123 8.89 0.02 -5.46
C CYS A 123 8.71 1.53 -5.51
N TYR A 124 7.71 1.98 -6.26
CA TYR A 124 7.21 3.34 -6.19
C TYR A 124 6.00 3.42 -5.27
N VAL A 125 5.85 4.56 -4.59
CA VAL A 125 4.65 4.87 -3.81
C VAL A 125 4.10 6.22 -4.27
N VAL A 126 2.80 6.28 -4.52
CA VAL A 126 2.05 7.52 -4.76
C VAL A 126 0.93 7.61 -3.74
N GLY A 127 0.94 8.67 -2.95
CA GLY A 127 0.12 8.84 -1.77
C GLY A 127 -1.10 9.73 -1.98
N PHE A 128 -2.21 9.33 -1.35
CA PHE A 128 -3.36 10.19 -1.08
C PHE A 128 -3.27 10.64 0.38
N THR A 129 -3.04 11.93 0.61
CA THR A 129 -2.71 12.48 1.94
C THR A 129 -3.93 12.77 2.82
N ASP A 130 -5.15 12.56 2.31
CA ASP A 130 -6.39 12.70 3.06
C ASP A 130 -7.13 11.34 3.16
N PRO A 131 -6.78 10.48 4.14
CA PRO A 131 -7.43 9.18 4.33
C PRO A 131 -8.89 9.27 4.78
N ALA A 132 -9.35 10.46 5.19
CA ALA A 132 -10.71 10.66 5.63
C ALA A 132 -11.69 10.73 4.45
N THR A 133 -11.23 11.08 3.25
CA THR A 133 -12.08 11.38 2.08
C THR A 133 -12.01 10.28 1.03
N ALA A 134 -13.16 9.95 0.42
CA ALA A 134 -13.22 9.01 -0.70
C ALA A 134 -12.38 9.52 -1.89
N VAL A 135 -11.78 8.60 -2.66
CA VAL A 135 -11.03 8.95 -3.87
C VAL A 135 -11.91 8.73 -5.09
N THR A 136 -12.08 9.77 -5.90
CA THR A 136 -12.83 9.66 -7.16
C THR A 136 -11.96 9.07 -8.26
N ALA A 137 -12.58 8.56 -9.33
CA ALA A 137 -11.84 8.06 -10.50
C ALA A 137 -10.91 9.14 -11.10
N THR A 138 -11.35 10.39 -11.15
CA THR A 138 -10.53 11.53 -11.61
C THR A 138 -9.33 11.78 -10.69
N ALA A 139 -9.52 11.72 -9.38
CA ALA A 139 -8.42 11.89 -8.42
C ALA A 139 -7.43 10.72 -8.49
N LEU A 140 -7.92 9.48 -8.70
CA LEU A 140 -7.08 8.30 -8.89
C LEU A 140 -6.28 8.37 -10.20
N ALA A 141 -6.92 8.77 -11.29
CA ALA A 141 -6.25 9.04 -12.56
C ALA A 141 -5.15 10.09 -12.39
N GLY A 142 -5.43 11.15 -11.63
CA GLY A 142 -4.46 12.19 -11.32
C GLY A 142 -4.07 13.02 -12.54
N ASP A 143 -2.89 13.61 -12.49
CA ASP A 143 -2.40 14.57 -13.49
C ASP A 143 -0.93 14.29 -13.79
N ALA A 144 -0.59 14.15 -15.08
CA ALA A 144 0.75 13.82 -15.52
C ALA A 144 1.76 14.97 -15.33
N GLU A 145 1.35 16.22 -15.50
CA GLU A 145 2.21 17.40 -15.34
C GLU A 145 2.51 17.65 -13.86
N ARG A 146 1.49 17.55 -13.01
CA ARG A 146 1.61 17.65 -11.55
C ARG A 146 2.16 16.37 -10.91
N ARG A 147 2.30 15.32 -11.71
CA ARG A 147 2.77 13.99 -11.33
C ARG A 147 1.99 13.35 -10.19
N THR A 148 0.67 13.49 -10.18
CA THR A 148 -0.20 12.91 -9.14
C THR A 148 -0.93 11.67 -9.64
N GLY A 149 -1.40 10.83 -8.72
CA GLY A 149 -2.18 9.63 -9.04
C GLY A 149 -1.47 8.70 -10.04
N LEU A 150 -2.25 8.07 -10.92
CA LEU A 150 -1.73 7.23 -12.01
C LEU A 150 -0.94 8.04 -13.05
N GLY A 151 -1.36 9.27 -13.34
CA GLY A 151 -0.69 10.18 -14.29
C GLY A 151 0.78 10.44 -13.94
N GLY A 152 1.12 10.50 -12.65
CA GLY A 152 2.52 10.60 -12.20
C GLY A 152 3.40 9.44 -12.65
N LEU A 153 2.83 8.23 -12.80
CA LEU A 153 3.55 7.04 -13.23
C LEU A 153 3.87 7.03 -14.73
N GLU A 154 3.25 7.91 -15.54
CA GLU A 154 3.61 8.06 -16.96
C GLU A 154 5.06 8.54 -17.12
N THR A 155 5.57 9.31 -16.15
CA THR A 155 6.97 9.79 -16.11
C THR A 155 7.95 8.74 -15.58
N VAL A 156 7.48 7.56 -15.19
CA VAL A 156 8.26 6.50 -14.55
C VAL A 156 8.14 5.22 -15.40
N PRO A 157 8.97 5.06 -16.44
CA PRO A 157 8.85 3.93 -17.37
C PRO A 157 9.27 2.59 -16.76
N GLU A 158 10.03 2.61 -15.66
CA GLU A 158 10.49 1.41 -14.94
C GLU A 158 9.39 0.70 -14.14
N VAL A 159 8.23 1.34 -13.94
CA VAL A 159 7.09 0.69 -13.29
C VAL A 159 6.50 -0.37 -14.22
N THR A 160 6.45 -1.62 -13.75
CA THR A 160 5.92 -2.77 -14.50
C THR A 160 4.70 -3.43 -13.83
N MET A 161 4.35 -3.01 -12.62
CA MET A 161 3.11 -3.40 -11.94
C MET A 161 2.46 -2.18 -11.28
N VAL A 162 1.12 -2.14 -11.23
CA VAL A 162 0.36 -1.11 -10.54
C VAL A 162 -0.64 -1.78 -9.60
N ALA A 163 -0.58 -1.44 -8.32
CA ALA A 163 -1.50 -1.93 -7.30
C ALA A 163 -2.08 -0.76 -6.50
N VAL A 164 -3.35 -0.91 -6.10
CA VAL A 164 -4.05 0.06 -5.23
C VAL A 164 -4.62 -0.70 -4.02
N PRO A 165 -3.79 -1.06 -3.03
CA PRO A 165 -4.19 -1.99 -1.96
C PRO A 165 -5.40 -1.47 -1.16
N GLY A 166 -5.48 -0.17 -0.91
CA GLY A 166 -6.59 0.49 -0.22
C GLY A 166 -7.78 0.87 -1.10
N LEU A 167 -7.89 0.35 -2.33
CA LEU A 167 -8.92 0.79 -3.30
C LEU A 167 -10.34 0.67 -2.75
N TRP A 168 -10.63 -0.41 -2.01
CA TRP A 168 -11.95 -0.62 -1.43
C TRP A 168 -12.26 0.38 -0.31
N ASP A 169 -11.27 0.78 0.49
CA ASP A 169 -11.40 1.84 1.50
C ASP A 169 -11.62 3.22 0.87
N MET A 170 -11.09 3.42 -0.35
CA MET A 170 -11.24 4.66 -1.11
C MET A 170 -12.65 4.90 -1.66
N THR A 171 -13.50 3.87 -1.71
CA THR A 171 -14.85 3.97 -2.26
C THR A 171 -15.79 4.82 -1.39
N ALA A 172 -15.47 5.01 -0.11
CA ALA A 172 -16.28 5.80 0.83
C ALA A 172 -15.41 6.60 1.81
N GLY A 173 -15.82 7.82 2.13
CA GLY A 173 -15.17 8.64 3.14
C GLY A 173 -15.42 8.12 4.56
N THR A 174 -14.47 8.33 5.47
CA THR A 174 -14.67 8.02 6.89
C THR A 174 -15.77 8.89 7.49
N SER A 175 -16.46 8.34 8.48
CA SER A 175 -17.49 9.04 9.25
C SER A 175 -17.25 8.83 10.75
N THR A 176 -17.81 9.73 11.56
CA THR A 176 -17.90 9.61 13.03
C THR A 176 -18.95 8.57 13.46
N ALA A 177 -19.66 7.96 12.51
CA ALA A 177 -20.62 6.89 12.78
C ALA A 177 -19.93 5.68 13.45
N PRO A 178 -20.64 4.92 14.32
CA PRO A 178 -20.07 3.77 15.01
C PRO A 178 -19.63 2.64 14.07
N THR A 179 -20.39 2.41 13.00
CA THR A 179 -20.08 1.41 11.98
C THR A 179 -19.26 2.05 10.85
N PRO A 180 -18.14 1.45 10.43
CA PRO A 180 -17.42 1.93 9.25
C PRO A 180 -18.31 1.84 8.01
N PRO A 181 -18.18 2.77 7.05
CA PRO A 181 -18.90 2.68 5.79
C PRO A 181 -18.49 1.39 5.07
N ALA A 182 -19.49 0.65 4.58
CA ALA A 182 -19.23 -0.52 3.75
C ALA A 182 -18.62 -0.08 2.41
N PRO A 183 -17.68 -0.86 1.83
CA PRO A 183 -17.17 -0.59 0.49
C PRO A 183 -18.27 -0.61 -0.57
N ASP A 184 -18.25 0.36 -1.47
CA ASP A 184 -19.23 0.46 -2.57
C ASP A 184 -18.74 -0.29 -3.82
N LEU A 185 -19.43 -1.39 -4.16
CA LEU A 185 -19.04 -2.26 -5.28
C LEU A 185 -19.06 -1.55 -6.65
N PRO A 186 -20.10 -0.77 -7.01
CA PRO A 186 -20.09 0.02 -8.25
C PRO A 186 -18.89 0.97 -8.33
N THR A 187 -18.62 1.76 -7.29
CA THR A 187 -17.48 2.69 -7.25
C THR A 187 -16.16 1.94 -7.33
N GLY A 188 -16.00 0.84 -6.59
CA GLY A 188 -14.80 0.01 -6.65
C GLY A 188 -14.50 -0.52 -8.05
N ARG A 189 -15.52 -0.95 -8.80
CA ARG A 189 -15.35 -1.36 -10.21
C ARG A 189 -14.87 -0.21 -11.09
N VAL A 190 -15.37 1.00 -10.90
CA VAL A 190 -14.92 2.18 -11.64
C VAL A 190 -13.46 2.51 -11.33
N LEU A 191 -13.06 2.45 -10.06
CA LEU A 191 -11.67 2.66 -9.66
C LEU A 191 -10.75 1.56 -10.24
N MET A 192 -11.16 0.29 -10.19
CA MET A 192 -10.42 -0.82 -10.81
C MET A 192 -10.25 -0.59 -12.31
N GLY A 193 -11.33 -0.23 -13.01
CA GLY A 193 -11.29 0.09 -14.44
C GLY A 193 -10.36 1.26 -14.77
N THR A 194 -10.23 2.23 -13.87
CA THR A 194 -9.28 3.36 -14.03
C THR A 194 -7.82 2.88 -13.98
N VAL A 195 -7.49 1.96 -13.05
CA VAL A 195 -6.15 1.35 -12.97
C VAL A 195 -5.85 0.50 -14.20
N VAL A 196 -6.83 -0.29 -14.64
CA VAL A 196 -6.70 -1.14 -15.83
C VAL A 196 -6.49 -0.30 -17.09
N ALA A 197 -7.31 0.73 -17.29
CA ALA A 197 -7.20 1.63 -18.44
C ALA A 197 -5.81 2.29 -18.51
N HIS A 198 -5.21 2.66 -17.38
CA HIS A 198 -3.84 3.17 -17.32
C HIS A 198 -2.82 2.12 -17.79
N CYS A 199 -2.95 0.88 -17.32
CA CYS A 199 -2.06 -0.22 -17.69
C CYS A 199 -2.17 -0.58 -19.18
N VAL A 200 -3.40 -0.64 -19.70
CA VAL A 200 -3.69 -0.83 -21.14
C VAL A 200 -3.10 0.30 -21.98
N LYS A 201 -3.27 1.57 -21.57
CA LYS A 201 -2.72 2.74 -22.27
C LYS A 201 -1.20 2.65 -22.41
N LEU A 202 -0.49 2.31 -21.32
CA LEU A 202 0.98 2.33 -21.31
C LEU A 202 1.63 1.05 -21.83
N ARG A 203 0.90 -0.07 -21.90
CA ARG A 203 1.33 -1.36 -22.47
C ARG A 203 2.58 -1.99 -21.85
N ASN A 204 3.15 -1.40 -20.81
CA ASN A 204 4.41 -1.83 -20.20
C ASN A 204 4.27 -2.17 -18.71
N ARG A 205 3.03 -2.25 -18.20
CA ARG A 205 2.74 -2.56 -16.79
C ARG A 205 1.42 -3.29 -16.63
N LEU A 206 1.33 -4.13 -15.61
CA LEU A 206 0.14 -4.93 -15.29
C LEU A 206 -0.58 -4.38 -14.06
N ALA A 207 -1.91 -4.38 -14.10
CA ALA A 207 -2.74 -4.10 -12.95
C ALA A 207 -2.81 -5.34 -12.02
N VAL A 208 -2.40 -5.17 -10.77
CA VAL A 208 -2.51 -6.17 -9.71
C VAL A 208 -3.64 -5.73 -8.79
N LEU A 209 -4.84 -6.28 -9.03
CA LEU A 209 -6.07 -5.89 -8.35
C LEU A 209 -6.41 -6.83 -7.20
N ASP A 210 -7.08 -6.29 -6.20
CA ASP A 210 -7.59 -7.02 -5.05
C ASP A 210 -9.10 -7.24 -5.19
N ALA A 211 -9.57 -8.46 -4.96
CA ALA A 211 -11.00 -8.75 -4.91
C ALA A 211 -11.70 -7.92 -3.81
N PRO A 212 -13.02 -7.67 -3.92
CA PRO A 212 -13.75 -7.01 -2.84
C PRO A 212 -13.56 -7.74 -1.49
N PRO A 213 -13.46 -7.02 -0.37
CA PRO A 213 -13.24 -7.63 0.93
C PRO A 213 -14.43 -8.52 1.35
N GLY A 214 -14.13 -9.56 2.13
CA GLY A 214 -15.14 -10.41 2.75
C GLY A 214 -15.96 -11.27 1.79
N GLN A 215 -15.57 -11.37 0.51
CA GLN A 215 -16.31 -12.16 -0.47
C GLN A 215 -16.16 -13.67 -0.22
N LEU A 216 -17.27 -14.38 -0.34
CA LEU A 216 -17.28 -15.83 -0.53
C LEU A 216 -17.12 -16.14 -2.03
N VAL A 217 -16.82 -17.40 -2.33
CA VAL A 217 -16.51 -17.86 -3.71
C VAL A 217 -17.61 -17.52 -4.71
N GLU A 218 -18.90 -17.72 -4.38
CA GLU A 218 -19.98 -17.54 -5.34
C GLU A 218 -20.28 -16.06 -5.65
N PRO A 219 -20.45 -15.16 -4.66
CA PRO A 219 -20.50 -13.72 -4.91
C PRO A 219 -19.28 -13.18 -5.67
N LEU A 220 -18.08 -13.72 -5.40
CA LEU A 220 -16.86 -13.34 -6.10
C LEU A 220 -16.93 -13.68 -7.60
N LYS A 221 -17.42 -14.87 -7.98
CA LYS A 221 -17.61 -15.22 -9.39
C LYS A 221 -18.56 -14.25 -10.09
N THR A 222 -19.67 -13.91 -9.44
CA THR A 222 -20.62 -12.91 -9.97
C THR A 222 -19.93 -11.56 -10.18
N PHE A 223 -19.15 -11.10 -9.20
CA PHE A 223 -18.38 -9.87 -9.32
C PHE A 223 -17.38 -9.91 -10.48
N VAL A 224 -16.59 -10.98 -10.60
CA VAL A 224 -15.64 -11.20 -11.69
C VAL A 224 -16.33 -11.20 -13.05
N GLY A 225 -17.53 -11.79 -13.14
CA GLY A 225 -18.36 -11.74 -14.34
C GLY A 225 -18.82 -10.34 -14.75
N THR A 226 -18.63 -9.32 -13.90
CA THR A 226 -18.88 -7.91 -14.24
C THR A 226 -17.64 -7.14 -14.67
N LEU A 227 -16.46 -7.75 -14.59
CA LEU A 227 -15.21 -7.18 -15.11
C LEU A 227 -15.11 -7.40 -16.63
N ALA A 228 -14.05 -6.86 -17.24
CA ALA A 228 -13.83 -7.02 -18.67
C ALA A 228 -13.76 -8.50 -19.07
N SER A 229 -14.25 -8.81 -20.28
CA SER A 229 -14.20 -10.17 -20.83
C SER A 229 -12.76 -10.69 -20.86
N PRO A 230 -12.51 -11.98 -20.59
CA PRO A 230 -11.18 -12.58 -20.72
C PRO A 230 -10.53 -12.38 -22.09
N ASP A 231 -11.32 -12.16 -23.14
CA ASP A 231 -10.85 -11.93 -24.52
C ASP A 231 -10.61 -10.44 -24.85
N SER A 232 -10.82 -9.53 -23.89
CA SER A 232 -10.58 -8.10 -24.10
C SER A 232 -9.10 -7.74 -23.94
N ASP A 233 -8.73 -6.59 -24.52
CA ASP A 233 -7.39 -6.03 -24.31
C ASP A 233 -7.14 -5.70 -22.83
N ASP A 234 -8.16 -5.24 -22.09
CA ASP A 234 -8.11 -5.01 -20.65
C ASP A 234 -7.69 -6.26 -19.86
N ALA A 235 -8.20 -7.44 -20.22
CA ALA A 235 -7.86 -8.69 -19.55
C ALA A 235 -6.39 -9.08 -19.70
N ALA A 236 -5.75 -8.70 -20.81
CA ALA A 236 -4.32 -8.94 -21.02
C ALA A 236 -3.42 -8.13 -20.07
N PHE A 237 -3.93 -7.03 -19.51
CA PHE A 237 -3.19 -6.13 -18.60
C PHE A 237 -3.65 -6.22 -17.14
N THR A 238 -4.45 -7.21 -16.78
CA THR A 238 -5.12 -7.26 -15.48
C THR A 238 -4.97 -8.61 -14.80
N THR A 239 -4.73 -8.58 -13.50
CA THR A 239 -4.82 -9.74 -12.60
C THR A 239 -5.66 -9.38 -11.39
N LEU A 240 -6.39 -10.35 -10.84
CA LEU A 240 -7.21 -10.18 -9.64
C LEU A 240 -6.87 -11.28 -8.64
N TYR A 241 -6.56 -10.89 -7.41
CA TYR A 241 -6.18 -11.82 -6.34
C TYR A 241 -7.23 -11.92 -5.23
N TYR A 242 -7.42 -13.16 -4.78
CA TYR A 242 -8.27 -13.58 -3.67
C TYR A 242 -7.61 -14.83 -3.04
N PRO A 243 -7.68 -15.05 -1.71
CA PRO A 243 -8.35 -14.23 -0.69
C PRO A 243 -7.48 -13.10 -0.14
N TRP A 244 -8.09 -12.25 0.70
CA TRP A 244 -7.34 -11.34 1.56
C TRP A 244 -6.54 -12.11 2.61
N LEU A 245 -5.40 -11.55 3.01
CA LEU A 245 -4.41 -12.23 3.85
C LEU A 245 -4.53 -11.79 5.30
N TYR A 246 -4.39 -12.71 6.25
CA TYR A 246 -4.30 -12.37 7.68
C TYR A 246 -2.83 -12.27 8.10
N VAL A 247 -2.41 -11.11 8.61
CA VAL A 247 -1.02 -10.79 8.93
C VAL A 247 -0.89 -10.28 10.37
N PRO A 248 0.28 -10.40 11.02
CA PRO A 248 0.51 -9.84 12.36
C PRO A 248 0.48 -8.30 12.41
N GLY A 249 0.57 -7.62 11.27
CA GLY A 249 0.57 -6.17 11.15
C GLY A 249 1.94 -5.53 11.38
N VAL A 250 2.24 -4.46 10.64
CA VAL A 250 3.52 -3.72 10.73
C VAL A 250 3.71 -2.98 12.05
N ASP A 251 2.61 -2.73 12.76
CA ASP A 251 2.54 -2.13 14.10
C ASP A 251 2.33 -3.20 15.21
N GLY A 252 2.35 -4.49 14.85
CA GLY A 252 2.11 -5.61 15.75
C GLY A 252 0.64 -5.87 16.08
N THR A 253 -0.31 -5.19 15.43
CA THR A 253 -1.75 -5.47 15.57
C THR A 253 -2.23 -6.32 14.38
N PRO A 254 -2.64 -7.58 14.62
CA PRO A 254 -3.08 -8.47 13.56
C PRO A 254 -4.28 -7.93 12.79
N ARG A 255 -4.25 -8.06 11.47
CA ARG A 255 -5.30 -7.54 10.58
C ARG A 255 -5.37 -8.31 9.28
N THR A 256 -6.49 -8.13 8.58
CA THR A 256 -6.69 -8.67 7.24
C THR A 256 -6.30 -7.61 6.21
N VAL A 257 -5.47 -7.97 5.24
CA VAL A 257 -4.88 -7.04 4.25
C VAL A 257 -5.12 -7.52 2.82
N PRO A 258 -5.19 -6.58 1.86
CA PRO A 258 -5.19 -6.90 0.43
C PRO A 258 -3.94 -7.72 0.01
N PRO A 259 -4.09 -8.74 -0.84
CA PRO A 259 -2.98 -9.60 -1.26
C PRO A 259 -2.00 -8.95 -2.25
N SER A 260 -2.39 -7.91 -2.98
CA SER A 260 -1.63 -7.31 -4.09
C SER A 260 -0.16 -7.00 -3.76
N GLY A 261 0.11 -6.42 -2.59
CA GLY A 261 1.49 -6.13 -2.15
C GLY A 261 2.34 -7.38 -1.96
N HIS A 262 1.79 -8.41 -1.32
CA HIS A 262 2.48 -9.67 -1.07
C HIS A 262 2.76 -10.41 -2.38
N ILE A 263 1.77 -10.46 -3.26
CA ILE A 263 1.90 -11.12 -4.56
C ILE A 263 2.88 -10.40 -5.48
N ALA A 264 2.88 -9.07 -5.50
CA ALA A 264 3.90 -8.31 -6.24
C ALA A 264 5.32 -8.66 -5.77
N GLY A 265 5.51 -8.97 -4.48
CA GLY A 265 6.78 -9.45 -3.95
C GLY A 265 7.13 -10.85 -4.46
N VAL A 266 6.15 -11.76 -4.52
CA VAL A 266 6.31 -13.11 -5.09
C VAL A 266 6.67 -13.05 -6.58
N TRP A 267 6.03 -12.14 -7.34
CA TRP A 267 6.39 -11.87 -8.74
C TRP A 267 7.84 -11.42 -8.85
N ALA A 268 8.25 -10.43 -8.05
CA ALA A 268 9.63 -9.94 -8.03
C ALA A 268 10.67 -11.01 -7.69
N ARG A 269 10.36 -11.87 -6.70
CA ARG A 269 11.22 -13.00 -6.33
C ARG A 269 11.33 -14.03 -7.44
N THR A 270 10.20 -14.39 -8.05
CA THR A 270 10.16 -15.36 -9.16
C THR A 270 10.95 -14.87 -10.36
N ASP A 271 10.78 -13.61 -10.74
CA ASP A 271 11.54 -12.98 -11.82
C ASP A 271 13.05 -13.01 -11.54
N THR A 272 13.45 -12.71 -10.32
CA THR A 272 14.87 -12.68 -9.92
C THR A 272 15.49 -14.09 -9.92
N GLU A 273 14.75 -15.09 -9.42
CA GLU A 273 15.27 -16.44 -9.23
C GLU A 273 15.16 -17.32 -10.49
N ARG A 274 14.12 -17.10 -11.31
CA ARG A 274 13.74 -18.00 -12.40
C ARG A 274 13.48 -17.30 -13.73
N GLY A 275 13.38 -15.97 -13.75
CA GLY A 275 13.05 -15.18 -14.93
C GLY A 275 11.55 -15.07 -15.21
N VAL A 276 11.18 -14.05 -15.99
CA VAL A 276 9.79 -13.64 -16.32
C VAL A 276 8.93 -14.71 -17.01
N PHE A 277 9.56 -15.71 -17.64
CA PHE A 277 8.83 -16.78 -18.34
C PHE A 277 8.23 -17.81 -17.38
N LYS A 278 8.57 -17.76 -16.09
CA LYS A 278 8.03 -18.68 -15.10
C LYS A 278 6.79 -18.09 -14.44
N ALA A 279 5.69 -18.83 -14.50
CA ALA A 279 4.45 -18.46 -13.81
C ALA A 279 4.71 -18.21 -12.31
N PRO A 280 4.32 -17.03 -11.77
CA PRO A 280 4.53 -16.66 -10.38
C PRO A 280 3.37 -17.18 -9.51
N ALA A 281 3.25 -18.50 -9.40
CA ALA A 281 2.22 -19.21 -8.66
C ALA A 281 2.81 -20.35 -7.82
#